data_AF-A0A974PUL2-F1
#
_entry.id   AF-A0A974PUL2-F1
#
_cell.length_a   1.000
_cell.length_b   1.000
_cell.length_c   1.000
_cell.angle_alpha   90.00
_cell.angle_beta   90.00
_cell.angle_gamma   90.00
#
_symmetry.space_group_name_H-M   'P 1'
#
loop_
_entity.id
_entity.type
_entity.pdbx_description
1 polymer ?
#
loop_
_entity_poly.entity_id
_entity_poly.type
_entity_poly.pdbx_seq_one_letter_code
_entity_poly.pdbx_strand_id
1 'polypeptide(L)'
;MSAQLIFDRAPLGALIRYADGSPRPPERHRKKLAAWENRNSGGRLIAKRAQAVVGSTTLPASITLHKGDFGSGGVIVLRVHQTFSVNNDLTFTVVERPAIGSVLVLDRAGEDAELIHLAESRDAAQAWLKSHGYPHAVLREVTADDAAPGDDEGRAAA
;
A
#
# COMPACT_ATOMS: atom_id res chain seq x y z
N MET A 1 11.80 -8.11 -4.52
CA MET A 1 10.67 -9.07 -4.39
C MET A 1 9.71 -8.88 -5.56
N SER A 2 8.86 -9.86 -5.88
CA SER A 2 7.79 -9.72 -6.89
C SER A 2 6.51 -9.14 -6.27
N ALA A 3 5.56 -8.68 -7.10
CA ALA A 3 4.24 -8.24 -6.62
C ALA A 3 3.46 -9.37 -5.92
N GLN A 4 3.59 -10.62 -6.39
CA GLN A 4 3.03 -11.80 -5.73
C GLN A 4 3.55 -11.93 -4.28
N LEU A 5 4.85 -11.76 -4.05
CA LEU A 5 5.40 -11.87 -2.70
C LEU A 5 4.90 -10.77 -1.76
N ILE A 6 4.68 -9.56 -2.28
CA ILE A 6 4.04 -8.47 -1.52
C ILE A 6 2.58 -8.85 -1.19
N PHE A 7 1.84 -9.38 -2.17
CA PHE A 7 0.48 -9.85 -1.96
C PHE A 7 0.41 -10.93 -0.87
N ASP A 8 1.34 -11.88 -0.86
CA ASP A 8 1.32 -12.98 0.10
C ASP A 8 1.80 -12.57 1.50
N ARG A 9 2.82 -11.71 1.62
CA ARG A 9 3.58 -11.55 2.88
C ARG A 9 3.63 -10.14 3.48
N ALA A 10 3.41 -9.09 2.70
CA ALA A 10 3.48 -7.73 3.24
C ALA A 10 2.17 -7.38 3.97
N PRO A 11 2.17 -6.86 5.21
CA PRO A 11 0.95 -6.48 5.90
C PRO A 11 0.32 -5.25 5.23
N LEU A 12 -1.01 -5.14 5.30
CA LEU A 12 -1.67 -3.86 5.02
C LEU A 12 -1.08 -2.77 5.91
N GLY A 13 -0.88 -1.59 5.35
CA GLY A 13 -0.20 -0.49 6.02
C GLY A 13 1.31 -0.47 5.83
N ALA A 14 1.94 -1.49 5.23
CA ALA A 14 3.38 -1.43 4.90
C ALA A 14 3.70 -0.33 3.87
N LEU A 15 4.85 0.32 4.00
CA LEU A 15 5.38 1.21 2.96
C LEU A 15 6.16 0.38 1.94
N ILE A 16 5.72 0.42 0.69
CA ILE A 16 6.30 -0.35 -0.40
C ILE A 16 6.98 0.59 -1.39
N ARG A 17 8.21 0.28 -1.80
CA ARG A 17 8.85 0.86 -2.98
C ARG A 17 8.80 -0.12 -4.13
N TYR A 18 8.71 0.41 -5.35
CA TYR A 18 8.79 -0.35 -6.58
C TYR A 18 9.73 0.33 -7.58
N ALA A 19 10.39 -0.46 -8.41
CA ALA A 19 11.33 0.00 -9.41
C ALA A 19 11.38 -0.92 -10.63
N ASP A 20 11.66 -0.36 -11.81
CA ASP A 20 11.89 -1.12 -13.06
C ASP A 20 13.38 -1.35 -13.37
N GLY A 21 14.27 -0.92 -12.47
CA GLY A 21 15.72 -1.08 -12.61
C GLY A 21 16.39 -0.08 -13.57
N SER A 22 15.63 0.78 -14.23
CA SER A 22 16.20 1.79 -15.12
C SER A 22 16.85 2.95 -14.33
N PRO A 23 17.94 3.56 -14.83
CA PRO A 23 18.62 4.66 -14.14
C PRO A 23 17.77 5.93 -14.16
N ARG A 24 17.83 6.71 -13.07
CA ARG A 24 17.09 7.97 -12.94
C ARG A 24 17.52 8.99 -14.01
N PRO A 25 16.60 9.51 -14.84
CA PRO A 25 16.91 10.57 -15.81
C PRO A 25 17.33 11.87 -15.13
N PRO A 26 18.21 12.69 -15.76
CA PRO A 26 18.55 14.01 -15.21
C PRO A 26 17.35 14.94 -15.14
N GLU A 27 17.30 15.82 -14.14
CA GLU A 27 16.15 16.69 -13.83
C GLU A 27 15.68 17.58 -14.98
N ARG A 28 16.61 17.99 -15.86
CA ARG A 28 16.27 18.79 -17.05
C ARG A 28 15.33 18.05 -18.02
N HIS A 29 15.31 16.71 -18.00
CA HIS A 29 14.47 15.88 -18.87
C HIS A 29 13.12 15.58 -18.21
N ARG A 30 12.36 16.63 -17.85
CA ARG A 30 11.12 16.54 -17.05
C ARG A 30 10.15 15.44 -17.48
N LYS A 31 9.90 15.29 -18.79
CA LYS A 31 8.99 14.25 -19.32
C LYS A 31 9.52 12.82 -19.06
N LYS A 32 10.82 12.60 -19.28
CA LYS A 32 11.46 11.30 -19.03
C LYS A 32 11.51 11.01 -17.53
N LEU A 33 11.83 12.03 -16.72
CA LEU A 33 11.86 11.90 -15.27
C LEU A 33 10.47 11.53 -14.72
N ALA A 34 9.40 12.20 -15.14
CA ALA A 34 8.04 11.87 -14.72
C ALA A 34 7.62 10.45 -15.13
N ALA A 35 7.96 10.02 -16.35
CA ALA A 35 7.71 8.65 -16.79
C ALA A 35 8.49 7.62 -15.95
N TRP A 36 9.74 7.94 -15.60
CA TRP A 36 10.57 7.12 -14.73
C TRP A 36 10.01 7.04 -13.30
N GLU A 37 9.60 8.17 -12.70
CA GLU A 37 9.01 8.23 -11.36
C GLU A 37 7.70 7.42 -11.27
N ASN A 38 6.91 7.37 -12.34
CA ASN A 38 5.71 6.54 -12.37
C ASN A 38 5.99 5.02 -12.26
N ARG A 39 7.19 4.58 -12.63
CA ARG A 39 7.66 3.19 -12.52
C ARG A 39 8.69 2.97 -11.40
N ASN A 40 9.14 4.05 -10.76
CA ASN A 40 10.19 4.05 -9.74
C ASN A 40 9.80 4.98 -8.58
N SER A 41 8.89 4.52 -7.72
CA SER A 41 8.34 5.30 -6.61
C SER A 41 7.93 4.37 -5.47
N GLY A 42 7.00 4.79 -4.63
CA GLY A 42 6.49 3.99 -3.53
C GLY A 42 5.12 4.48 -3.07
N GLY A 43 4.56 3.75 -2.13
CA GLY A 43 3.27 4.07 -1.52
C GLY A 43 2.94 3.10 -0.41
N ARG A 44 1.96 3.46 0.41
CA ARG A 44 1.48 2.61 1.50
C ARG A 44 0.54 1.56 0.92
N LEU A 45 0.74 0.30 1.27
CA LEU A 45 -0.12 -0.81 0.84
C LEU A 45 -1.48 -0.67 1.54
N ILE A 46 -2.52 -0.37 0.77
CA ILE A 46 -3.85 -0.09 1.31
C ILE A 46 -4.87 -1.16 0.99
N ALA A 47 -4.70 -1.96 -0.06
CA ALA A 47 -5.60 -3.06 -0.35
C ALA A 47 -4.86 -4.22 -1.03
N LYS A 48 -5.38 -5.42 -0.80
CA LYS A 48 -5.05 -6.64 -1.52
C LYS A 48 -6.37 -7.20 -2.05
N ARG A 49 -6.39 -7.63 -3.31
CA ARG A 49 -7.55 -8.29 -3.90
C ARG A 49 -7.14 -9.63 -4.44
N ALA A 50 -7.80 -10.68 -3.97
CA ALA A 50 -7.57 -12.04 -4.45
C ALA A 50 -7.95 -12.15 -5.93
N GLN A 51 -7.49 -13.22 -6.57
CA GLN A 51 -7.94 -13.55 -7.93
C GLN A 51 -9.45 -13.71 -7.95
N ALA A 52 -10.10 -13.11 -8.93
CA ALA A 52 -11.55 -13.19 -9.10
C ALA A 52 -11.91 -13.58 -10.53
N VAL A 53 -12.99 -14.33 -10.69
CA VAL A 53 -13.57 -14.63 -12.01
C VAL A 53 -14.81 -13.78 -12.17
N VAL A 54 -14.82 -12.92 -13.20
CA VAL A 54 -15.93 -12.03 -13.52
C VAL A 54 -16.45 -12.39 -14.91
N GLY A 55 -17.59 -13.07 -14.96
CA GLY A 55 -18.12 -13.65 -16.19
C GLY A 55 -17.14 -14.69 -16.74
N SER A 56 -16.64 -14.46 -17.96
CA SER A 56 -15.63 -15.30 -18.60
C SER A 56 -14.19 -14.83 -18.39
N THR A 57 -13.96 -13.72 -17.67
CA THR A 57 -12.64 -13.11 -17.50
C THR A 57 -12.07 -13.45 -16.12
N THR A 58 -10.83 -13.94 -16.08
CA THR A 58 -10.08 -14.10 -14.83
C THR A 58 -9.26 -12.85 -14.56
N LEU A 59 -9.56 -12.15 -13.47
CA LEU A 59 -8.78 -11.01 -12.98
C LEU A 59 -7.70 -11.56 -12.03
N PRO A 60 -6.40 -11.35 -12.32
CA PRO A 60 -5.34 -11.79 -11.43
C PRO A 60 -5.45 -11.06 -10.08
N ALA A 61 -4.86 -11.66 -9.04
CA ALA A 61 -4.72 -10.98 -7.76
C ALA A 61 -3.98 -9.63 -7.95
N SER A 62 -4.24 -8.69 -7.06
CA SER A 62 -3.64 -7.36 -7.15
C SER A 62 -3.39 -6.73 -5.79
N ILE A 63 -2.47 -5.77 -5.77
CA ILE A 63 -2.18 -4.91 -4.65
C ILE A 63 -2.46 -3.46 -5.04
N THR A 64 -2.93 -2.65 -4.10
CA THR A 64 -3.13 -1.21 -4.32
C THR A 64 -2.28 -0.41 -3.33
N LEU A 65 -1.49 0.50 -3.88
CA LEU A 65 -0.66 1.43 -3.10
C LEU A 65 -1.25 2.83 -3.13
N HIS A 66 -1.36 3.45 -1.95
CA HIS A 66 -1.62 4.87 -1.82
C HIS A 66 -0.30 5.64 -1.94
N LYS A 67 -0.16 6.46 -2.99
CA LYS A 67 1.07 7.20 -3.33
C LYS A 67 1.13 8.59 -2.72
N GLY A 68 -0.01 9.15 -2.32
CA GLY A 68 -0.08 10.45 -1.70
C GLY A 68 -1.43 11.13 -1.89
N ASP A 69 -1.63 12.14 -1.06
CA ASP A 69 -2.76 13.05 -1.08
C ASP A 69 -2.33 14.40 -1.66
N PHE A 70 -3.18 15.00 -2.51
CA PHE A 70 -2.96 16.32 -3.10
C PHE A 70 -4.10 17.25 -2.68
N GLY A 71 -3.75 18.47 -2.29
CA GLY A 71 -4.70 19.47 -1.84
C GLY A 71 -4.03 20.69 -1.21
N SER A 72 -4.84 21.56 -0.62
CA SER A 72 -4.38 22.82 -0.02
C SER A 72 -5.15 23.13 1.25
N GLY A 73 -4.50 23.77 2.23
CA GLY A 73 -5.17 24.24 3.46
C GLY A 73 -5.74 23.12 4.33
N GLY A 74 -5.14 21.92 4.30
CA GLY A 74 -5.62 20.75 5.05
C GLY A 74 -6.78 19.99 4.39
N VAL A 75 -7.26 20.43 3.23
CA VAL A 75 -8.28 19.73 2.44
C VAL A 75 -7.59 18.85 1.40
N ILE A 76 -7.86 17.55 1.44
CA ILE A 76 -7.42 16.60 0.41
C ILE A 76 -8.42 16.64 -0.74
N VAL A 77 -7.95 17.01 -1.93
CA VAL A 77 -8.77 17.11 -3.15
C VAL A 77 -8.60 15.86 -4.02
N LEU A 78 -7.43 15.20 -3.97
CA LEU A 78 -7.15 14.01 -4.76
C LEU A 78 -6.27 13.02 -3.98
N ARG A 79 -6.71 11.77 -3.88
CA ARG A 79 -5.87 10.63 -3.45
C ARG A 79 -5.33 9.92 -4.67
N VAL A 80 -4.03 9.70 -4.74
CA VAL A 80 -3.41 8.98 -5.86
C VAL A 80 -3.16 7.54 -5.47
N HIS A 81 -3.91 6.62 -6.06
CA HIS A 81 -3.73 5.18 -5.89
C HIS A 81 -3.10 4.58 -7.14
N GLN A 82 -2.28 3.54 -6.96
CA GLN A 82 -1.75 2.74 -8.05
C GLN A 82 -1.93 1.25 -7.75
N THR A 83 -2.64 0.56 -8.63
CA THR A 83 -2.90 -0.88 -8.52
C THR A 83 -1.95 -1.66 -9.41
N PHE A 84 -1.37 -2.71 -8.86
CA PHE A 84 -0.47 -3.63 -9.57
C PHE A 84 -1.08 -5.03 -9.55
N SER A 85 -1.16 -5.66 -10.71
CA SER A 85 -1.36 -7.11 -10.79
C SER A 85 -0.17 -7.84 -10.16
N VAL A 86 -0.41 -8.99 -9.54
CA VAL A 86 0.67 -9.86 -9.04
C VAL A 86 1.63 -10.34 -10.14
N ASN A 87 1.19 -10.31 -11.41
CA ASN A 87 1.98 -10.64 -12.59
C ASN A 87 2.81 -9.46 -13.13
N ASN A 88 2.87 -8.33 -12.42
CA ASN A 88 3.62 -7.16 -12.84
C ASN A 88 5.15 -7.41 -12.84
N ASP A 89 5.86 -6.75 -13.75
CA ASP A 89 7.29 -6.94 -14.03
C ASP A 89 8.23 -6.13 -13.13
N LEU A 90 7.70 -5.28 -12.25
CA LEU A 90 8.50 -4.44 -11.36
C LEU A 90 9.08 -5.23 -10.19
N THR A 91 10.18 -4.73 -9.65
CA THR A 91 10.74 -5.18 -8.38
C THR A 91 10.16 -4.35 -7.25
N PHE A 92 9.67 -5.02 -6.22
CA PHE A 92 9.09 -4.42 -5.02
C PHE A 92 9.97 -4.66 -3.80
N THR A 93 9.95 -3.72 -2.86
CA THR A 93 10.65 -3.78 -1.57
C THR A 93 9.76 -3.21 -0.49
N VAL A 94 9.59 -3.94 0.61
CA VAL A 94 8.98 -3.42 1.84
C VAL A 94 10.04 -2.55 2.53
N VAL A 95 9.73 -1.29 2.76
CA VAL A 95 10.63 -0.30 3.37
C VAL A 95 10.30 -0.08 4.83
N GLU A 96 9.02 -0.16 5.18
CA GLU A 96 8.53 0.03 6.54
C GLU A 96 7.32 -0.89 6.75
N ARG A 97 7.24 -1.50 7.93
CA ARG A 97 6.07 -2.23 8.39
C ARG A 97 5.33 -1.39 9.44
N PRO A 98 4.00 -1.48 9.53
CA PRO A 98 3.27 -0.79 10.58
C PRO A 98 3.72 -1.28 11.95
N ALA A 99 3.79 -0.38 12.93
CA ALA A 99 4.29 -0.68 14.27
C ALA A 99 3.32 -1.60 15.03
N ILE A 100 3.84 -2.50 15.86
CA ILE A 100 3.03 -3.29 16.79
C ILE A 100 2.21 -2.35 17.68
N GLY A 101 0.92 -2.63 17.84
CA GLY A 101 -0.01 -1.81 18.63
C GLY A 101 -0.63 -0.63 17.85
N SER A 102 -0.14 -0.33 16.65
CA SER A 102 -0.87 0.52 15.71
C SER A 102 -2.15 -0.15 15.22
N VAL A 103 -3.09 0.63 14.69
CA VAL A 103 -4.42 0.16 14.30
C VAL A 103 -4.70 0.50 12.85
N LEU A 104 -4.99 -0.53 12.07
CA LEU A 104 -5.54 -0.40 10.73
C LEU A 104 -7.03 -0.07 10.83
N VAL A 105 -7.42 1.07 10.27
CA VAL A 105 -8.82 1.42 10.04
C VAL A 105 -9.16 0.99 8.62
N LEU A 106 -9.96 -0.06 8.50
CA LEU A 106 -10.42 -0.60 7.23
C LEU A 106 -11.82 -0.06 6.91
N ASP A 107 -12.14 0.18 5.63
CA ASP A 107 -13.45 0.71 5.23
C ASP A 107 -14.62 -0.27 5.49
N ARG A 108 -14.33 -1.57 5.51
CA ARG A 108 -15.27 -2.68 5.75
C ARG A 108 -14.56 -3.92 6.28
N ALA A 109 -15.34 -4.94 6.63
CA ALA A 109 -14.83 -6.29 6.91
C ALA A 109 -14.60 -7.10 5.63
N GLY A 110 -13.65 -8.05 5.67
CA GLY A 110 -13.43 -9.05 4.61
C GLY A 110 -12.12 -8.85 3.84
N GLU A 111 -11.86 -9.77 2.91
CA GLU A 111 -10.59 -9.85 2.16
C GLU A 111 -10.37 -8.67 1.20
N ASP A 112 -11.44 -8.04 0.71
CA ASP A 112 -11.38 -6.89 -0.21
C ASP A 112 -11.37 -5.53 0.53
N ALA A 113 -11.17 -5.53 1.84
CA ALA A 113 -11.17 -4.31 2.65
C ALA A 113 -10.00 -3.39 2.30
N GLU A 114 -10.26 -2.08 2.30
CA GLU A 114 -9.27 -1.04 2.02
C GLU A 114 -8.89 -0.30 3.30
N LEU A 115 -7.59 -0.18 3.55
CA LEU A 115 -7.03 0.66 4.60
C LEU A 115 -7.25 2.13 4.26
N ILE A 116 -8.09 2.78 5.06
CA ILE A 116 -8.40 4.21 4.91
C ILE A 116 -7.57 5.09 5.84
N HIS A 117 -7.09 4.53 6.98
CA HIS A 117 -6.23 5.21 7.93
C HIS A 117 -5.41 4.22 8.76
N LEU A 118 -4.15 4.57 9.03
CA LEU A 118 -3.28 3.85 9.97
C LEU A 118 -3.09 4.76 11.20
N ALA A 119 -3.65 4.34 12.33
CA ALA A 119 -3.58 5.08 13.58
C ALA A 119 -2.50 4.49 14.50
N GLU A 120 -1.90 5.33 15.35
CA GLU A 120 -0.86 4.90 16.29
C GLU A 120 -1.41 4.03 17.44
N SER A 121 -2.70 4.13 17.72
CA SER A 121 -3.38 3.37 18.77
C SER A 121 -4.88 3.23 18.49
N ARG A 122 -5.54 2.38 19.28
CA ARG A 122 -7.00 2.19 19.20
C ARG A 122 -7.78 3.46 19.54
N ASP A 123 -7.32 4.22 20.52
CA ASP A 123 -7.99 5.48 20.90
C ASP A 123 -7.84 6.53 19.79
N ALA A 124 -6.67 6.63 19.17
CA ALA A 124 -6.45 7.50 18.01
C ALA A 124 -7.34 7.10 16.83
N ALA A 125 -7.46 5.80 16.54
CA ALA A 125 -8.34 5.29 15.48
C ALA A 125 -9.81 5.66 15.72
N GLN A 126 -10.29 5.53 16.95
CA GLN A 126 -11.67 5.88 17.32
C GLN A 126 -11.91 7.38 17.23
N ALA A 127 -10.97 8.20 17.68
CA ALA A 127 -11.04 9.65 17.55
C ALA A 127 -11.11 10.07 16.08
N TRP A 128 -10.30 9.43 15.23
CA TRP A 128 -10.31 9.67 13.78
C TRP A 128 -11.64 9.25 13.13
N LEU A 129 -12.21 8.10 13.48
CA LEU A 129 -13.49 7.65 12.92
C LEU A 129 -14.66 8.59 13.23
N LYS A 130 -14.68 9.15 14.46
CA LYS A 130 -15.71 10.12 14.88
C LYS A 130 -15.72 11.38 14.00
N SER A 131 -14.59 11.76 13.42
CA SER A 131 -14.48 12.95 12.56
C SER A 131 -14.60 12.68 11.06
N HIS A 132 -14.51 11.41 10.62
CA HIS A 132 -14.43 11.07 9.18
C HIS A 132 -15.63 10.25 8.64
N GLY A 133 -16.48 9.68 9.51
CA GLY A 133 -17.79 9.17 9.10
C GLY A 133 -17.77 7.90 8.24
N TYR A 134 -17.06 6.86 8.69
CA TYR A 134 -17.06 5.54 8.05
C TYR A 134 -17.91 4.53 8.86
N PRO A 135 -19.21 4.37 8.56
CA PRO A 135 -20.14 3.60 9.40
C PRO A 135 -19.89 2.09 9.41
N HIS A 136 -19.18 1.57 8.42
CA HIS A 136 -18.84 0.14 8.29
C HIS A 136 -17.39 -0.16 8.63
N ALA A 137 -16.64 0.84 9.10
CA ALA A 137 -15.22 0.66 9.34
C ALA A 137 -14.94 -0.37 10.42
N VAL A 138 -13.87 -1.14 10.20
CA VAL A 138 -13.37 -2.15 11.14
C VAL A 138 -11.98 -1.76 11.60
N LEU A 139 -11.75 -1.88 12.90
CA LEU A 139 -10.44 -1.66 13.51
C LEU A 139 -9.72 -2.99 13.65
N ARG A 140 -8.49 -3.07 13.13
CA ARG A 140 -7.61 -4.24 13.28
C ARG A 140 -6.27 -3.80 13.87
N GLU A 141 -5.94 -4.31 15.04
CA GLU A 141 -4.62 -4.08 15.64
C GLU A 141 -3.52 -4.80 14.85
N VAL A 142 -2.37 -4.15 14.74
CA VAL A 142 -1.17 -4.69 14.11
C VAL A 142 -0.45 -5.55 15.13
N THR A 143 -0.26 -6.82 14.76
CA THR A 143 0.30 -7.86 15.63
C THR A 143 1.80 -8.02 15.42
N ALA A 144 2.44 -8.85 16.25
CA ALA A 144 3.86 -9.19 16.09
C ALA A 144 4.16 -9.86 14.74
N ASP A 145 3.23 -10.68 14.23
CA ASP A 145 3.36 -11.36 12.94
C ASP A 145 3.32 -10.37 11.77
N ASP A 146 2.51 -9.32 11.87
CA ASP A 146 2.49 -8.25 10.86
C ASP A 146 3.82 -7.47 10.85
N ALA A 147 4.36 -7.19 12.04
CA ALA A 147 5.56 -6.38 12.21
C ALA A 147 6.86 -7.14 11.93
N ALA A 148 6.85 -8.48 12.03
CA ALA A 148 8.02 -9.30 11.78
C ALA A 148 8.49 -9.18 10.31
N PRO A 149 9.80 -9.01 10.05
CA PRO A 149 10.33 -9.03 8.69
C PRO A 149 10.13 -10.42 8.07
N GLY A 150 9.80 -10.46 6.78
CA GLY A 150 9.74 -11.73 6.05
C GLY A 150 11.13 -12.30 5.78
N ASP A 151 11.26 -13.62 5.67
CA ASP A 151 12.55 -14.31 5.47
C ASP A 151 13.40 -13.78 4.28
N ASP A 152 12.75 -13.21 3.26
CA ASP A 152 13.41 -12.69 2.05
C ASP A 152 13.77 -11.19 2.13
N GLU A 153 13.34 -10.48 3.18
CA GLU A 153 13.48 -9.03 3.33
C GLU A 153 14.90 -8.66 3.81
N GLY A 154 15.56 -9.55 4.55
CA GLY A 154 16.91 -9.37 5.09
C GLY A 154 18.06 -9.47 4.08
N ARG A 155 17.80 -9.89 2.83
CA ARG A 155 18.84 -10.00 1.78
C ARG A 155 19.12 -8.68 1.04
N ALA A 156 18.32 -7.64 1.27
CA ALA A 156 18.43 -6.35 0.57
C ALA A 156 19.30 -5.30 1.29
N ALA A 157 19.92 -5.65 2.43
CA ALA A 157 20.68 -4.72 3.27
C ALA A 157 22.18 -5.08 3.41
N ALA A 158 22.79 -5.73 2.41
CA ALA A 158 24.23 -6.02 2.37
C ALA A 158 24.88 -5.37 1.14
#